data_AF-A0A955P1P6-F1
#
_entry.id   AF-A0A955P1P6-F1
#
_cell.length_a   1.000
_cell.length_b   1.000
_cell.length_c   1.000
_cell.angle_alpha   90.00
_cell.angle_beta   90.00
_cell.angle_gamma   90.00
#
_symmetry.space_group_name_H-M   'P 1'
#
loop_
_entity.id
_entity.type
_entity.pdbx_description
1 polymer ?
#
loop_
_entity_poly.entity_id
_entity_poly.type
_entity_poly.pdbx_seq_one_letter_code
_entity_poly.pdbx_strand_id
1 'polypeptide(L)'
;YYYVPKNVEGKRPAIVCFHGHSGIYPYIREGTEAEKKKGEEHALDYAVHFAEQGYITVAVVQRGWNETRQEKPHSCERLSRAGFLIGRTPIGMRCWDGSRIVDFLETQDEVDSTRIGAAGLSGGGTTTLFFTAIEDRIDLAL
;
A
#
# COMPACT_ATOMS: atom_id res chain seq x y z
N TYR A 1 3.78 6.11 -3.01
CA TYR A 1 3.26 7.48 -2.94
C TYR A 1 3.05 7.85 -1.48
N TYR A 2 3.54 9.01 -1.05
CA TYR A 2 3.46 9.48 0.34
C TYR A 2 2.62 10.76 0.38
N TYR A 3 1.53 10.75 1.13
CA TYR A 3 0.60 11.87 1.24
C TYR A 3 0.64 12.47 2.63
N VAL A 4 0.88 13.78 2.68
CA VAL A 4 0.86 14.60 3.88
C VAL A 4 -0.22 15.67 3.72
N PRO A 5 -1.18 15.80 4.65
CA PRO A 5 -2.17 16.87 4.60
C PRO A 5 -1.50 18.26 4.64
N LYS A 6 -2.04 19.25 3.90
CA LYS A 6 -1.36 20.54 3.68
C LYS A 6 -1.16 21.41 4.93
N ASN A 7 -1.93 21.19 6.00
CA ASN A 7 -1.92 21.99 7.22
C ASN A 7 -1.83 21.08 8.47
N VAL A 8 -0.80 20.25 8.54
CA VAL A 8 -0.59 19.37 9.70
C VAL A 8 0.06 20.15 10.84
N GLU A 9 -0.71 20.41 11.90
CA GLU A 9 -0.16 20.71 13.22
C GLU A 9 -0.01 19.41 14.02
N GLY A 10 1.21 19.20 14.55
CA GLY A 10 1.56 18.04 15.37
C GLY A 10 1.65 16.71 14.60
N LYS A 11 1.88 15.62 15.33
CA LYS A 11 1.98 14.27 14.77
C LYS A 11 0.61 13.69 14.44
N ARG A 12 0.54 12.93 13.34
CA ARG A 12 -0.69 12.33 12.81
C ARG A 12 -0.58 10.82 12.68
N PRO A 13 -1.66 10.07 12.90
CA PRO A 13 -1.69 8.64 12.63
C PRO A 13 -1.41 8.37 11.14
N ALA A 14 -0.74 7.26 10.86
CA ALA A 14 -0.35 6.87 9.51
C ALA A 14 -1.08 5.60 9.05
N ILE A 15 -1.34 5.47 7.74
CA ILE A 15 -1.96 4.27 7.15
C ILE A 15 -1.14 3.79 5.94
N VAL A 16 -0.66 2.54 6.01
CA VAL A 16 -0.02 1.84 4.88
C VAL A 16 -1.12 1.24 4.00
N CYS A 17 -1.21 1.69 2.76
CA CYS A 17 -2.30 1.36 1.84
C CYS A 17 -1.81 0.45 0.70
N PHE A 18 -2.32 -0.78 0.63
CA PHE A 18 -1.95 -1.78 -0.38
C PHE A 18 -3.03 -1.89 -1.48
N HIS A 19 -2.69 -1.63 -2.74
CA HIS A 19 -3.65 -1.69 -3.85
C HIS A 19 -4.00 -3.13 -4.28
N GLY A 20 -5.18 -3.36 -4.87
CA GLY A 20 -5.56 -4.64 -5.49
C GLY A 20 -5.01 -4.86 -6.92
N HIS A 21 -5.61 -5.77 -7.68
CA HIS A 21 -5.15 -6.15 -9.02
C HIS A 21 -5.39 -5.11 -10.13
N SER A 22 -5.80 -3.89 -9.82
CA SER A 22 -5.88 -2.81 -10.81
C SER A 22 -4.57 -2.03 -10.96
N GLY A 23 -3.54 -2.36 -10.16
CA GLY A 23 -2.35 -1.51 -10.03
C GLY A 23 -2.63 -0.26 -9.21
N ILE A 24 -1.61 0.58 -9.03
CA ILE A 24 -1.67 1.73 -8.11
C ILE A 24 -2.55 2.88 -8.62
N TYR A 25 -2.58 3.14 -9.93
CA TYR A 25 -3.14 4.38 -10.50
C TYR A 25 -4.60 4.68 -10.08
N PRO A 26 -5.55 3.72 -10.12
CA PRO A 26 -6.91 3.95 -9.62
C PRO A 26 -6.99 4.31 -8.13
N TYR A 27 -5.99 3.91 -7.34
CA TYR A 27 -5.96 4.09 -5.88
C TYR A 27 -5.36 5.45 -5.48
N ILE A 28 -4.79 6.17 -6.44
CA ILE A 28 -4.13 7.46 -6.23
C ILE A 28 -4.71 8.58 -7.12
N ARG A 29 -5.82 8.32 -7.82
CA ARG A 29 -6.47 9.24 -8.76
C ARG A 29 -5.58 9.69 -9.92
N GLU A 30 -4.62 8.84 -10.33
CA GLU A 30 -3.72 9.08 -11.46
C GLU A 30 -3.97 8.06 -12.58
N GLY A 31 -3.18 8.15 -13.66
CA GLY A 31 -3.24 7.24 -14.81
C GLY A 31 -4.19 7.70 -15.91
N THR A 32 -4.62 6.75 -16.73
CA THR A 32 -5.57 6.96 -17.83
C THR A 32 -6.97 7.31 -17.32
N GLU A 33 -7.81 7.90 -18.17
CA GLU A 33 -9.20 8.21 -17.82
C GLU A 33 -10.00 6.97 -17.40
N ALA A 34 -9.71 5.81 -17.98
CA ALA A 34 -10.31 4.54 -17.58
C ALA A 34 -9.88 4.12 -16.16
N GLU A 35 -8.62 4.35 -15.78
CA GLU A 35 -8.11 4.01 -14.44
C GLU A 35 -8.68 4.95 -13.37
N LYS A 36 -8.79 6.25 -13.66
CA LYS A 36 -9.44 7.22 -12.77
C LYS A 36 -10.91 6.90 -12.58
N LYS A 37 -11.65 6.69 -13.67
CA LYS A 37 -13.07 6.30 -13.63
C LYS A 37 -13.28 5.02 -12.83
N LYS A 38 -12.41 4.02 -12.98
CA LYS A 38 -12.44 2.79 -12.17
C LYS A 38 -12.22 3.08 -10.69
N GLY A 39 -11.31 4.01 -10.37
CA GLY A 39 -11.08 4.47 -9.00
C GLY A 39 -12.34 5.04 -8.37
N GLU A 40 -13.05 5.91 -9.09
CA GLU A 40 -14.31 6.51 -8.67
C GLU A 40 -15.45 5.49 -8.53
N GLU A 41 -15.68 4.65 -9.54
CA GLU A 41 -16.79 3.68 -9.57
C GLU A 41 -16.70 2.61 -8.46
N HIS A 42 -15.49 2.30 -8.00
CA HIS A 42 -15.24 1.26 -7.00
C HIS A 42 -14.64 1.79 -5.68
N ALA A 43 -14.59 3.11 -5.49
CA ALA A 43 -13.99 3.75 -4.32
C ALA A 43 -12.60 3.21 -3.96
N LEU A 44 -11.72 3.07 -4.96
CA LEU A 44 -10.37 2.51 -4.78
C LEU A 44 -9.37 3.53 -4.23
N ASP A 45 -9.69 4.82 -4.30
CA ASP A 45 -8.83 5.95 -3.96
C ASP A 45 -8.70 6.20 -2.44
N TYR A 46 -8.90 5.16 -1.62
CA TYR A 46 -8.92 5.28 -0.16
C TYR A 46 -7.63 5.85 0.43
N ALA A 47 -6.48 5.64 -0.20
CA ALA A 47 -5.23 6.24 0.26
C ALA A 47 -5.26 7.78 0.20
N VAL A 48 -5.82 8.33 -0.88
CA VAL A 48 -6.00 9.77 -1.05
C VAL A 48 -7.13 10.26 -0.15
N HIS A 49 -8.23 9.51 -0.08
CA HIS A 49 -9.36 9.84 0.79
C HIS A 49 -8.95 9.96 2.27
N PHE A 50 -8.19 9.00 2.80
CA PHE A 50 -7.67 9.05 4.17
C PHE A 50 -6.74 10.26 4.38
N ALA A 51 -5.91 10.61 3.40
CA ALA A 51 -5.10 11.82 3.48
C ALA A 51 -5.95 13.09 3.54
N GLU A 52 -7.05 13.15 2.77
CA GLU A 52 -8.03 14.25 2.85
C GLU A 52 -8.74 14.31 4.21
N GLN A 53 -8.87 13.19 4.92
CA GLN A 53 -9.39 13.12 6.29
C GLN A 53 -8.33 13.44 7.37
N GLY A 54 -7.09 13.75 6.99
CA GLY A 54 -6.05 14.20 7.90
C GLY A 54 -5.10 13.11 8.43
N TYR A 55 -5.14 11.92 7.85
CA TYR A 55 -4.16 10.86 8.11
C TYR A 55 -2.91 11.07 7.23
N ILE A 56 -1.75 10.59 7.69
CA ILE A 56 -0.61 10.37 6.80
C ILE A 56 -0.85 9.07 6.06
N THR A 57 -0.66 9.02 4.74
CA THR A 57 -0.84 7.76 4.00
C THR A 57 0.31 7.44 3.09
N VAL A 58 0.64 6.15 3.02
CA VAL A 58 1.59 5.61 2.05
C VAL A 58 0.86 4.63 1.15
N ALA A 59 0.60 5.00 -0.10
CA ALA A 59 0.09 4.09 -1.10
C ALA A 59 1.26 3.31 -1.74
N VAL A 60 1.32 2.01 -1.47
CA VAL A 60 2.42 1.14 -1.83
C VAL A 60 2.21 0.58 -3.23
N VAL A 61 3.19 0.73 -4.12
CA VAL A 61 3.22 -0.04 -5.36
C VAL A 61 3.69 -1.46 -5.03
N GLN A 62 2.75 -2.40 -5.01
CA GLN A 62 3.05 -3.78 -4.63
C GLN A 62 3.95 -4.44 -5.67
N ARG A 63 4.94 -5.23 -5.22
CA ARG A 63 5.81 -6.00 -6.12
C ARG A 63 5.02 -6.80 -7.16
N GLY A 64 5.48 -6.69 -8.40
CA GLY A 64 4.84 -7.28 -9.57
C GLY A 64 3.75 -6.41 -10.19
N TRP A 65 3.60 -5.15 -9.75
CA TRP A 65 2.66 -4.15 -10.29
C TRP A 65 3.36 -2.84 -10.68
N ASN A 66 2.68 -2.07 -11.54
CA ASN A 66 3.18 -0.85 -12.18
C ASN A 66 4.67 -0.91 -12.57
N GLU A 67 5.50 -0.01 -12.04
CA GLU A 67 6.95 0.08 -12.30
C GLU A 67 7.77 -1.10 -11.76
N THR A 68 7.19 -1.91 -10.85
CA THR A 68 7.83 -3.11 -10.30
C THR A 68 7.50 -4.38 -11.11
N ARG A 69 6.80 -4.25 -12.25
CA ARG A 69 6.51 -5.37 -13.15
C ARG A 69 7.75 -5.79 -13.93
N GLN A 70 7.91 -7.09 -14.14
CA GLN A 70 8.96 -7.63 -15.02
C GLN A 70 8.47 -7.86 -16.46
N GLU A 71 7.30 -8.45 -16.66
CA GLU A 71 6.73 -8.76 -17.99
C GLU A 71 5.18 -8.70 -17.95
N LYS A 72 4.55 -8.21 -19.01
CA LYS A 72 3.08 -8.30 -19.20
C LYS A 72 2.72 -9.53 -20.05
N PRO A 73 1.61 -10.23 -19.78
CA PRO A 73 0.69 -10.09 -18.64
C PRO A 73 1.08 -10.90 -17.38
N HIS A 74 2.16 -11.68 -17.42
CA HIS A 74 2.48 -12.71 -16.42
C HIS A 74 3.31 -12.26 -15.21
N SER A 75 3.35 -10.96 -14.90
CA SER A 75 4.22 -10.39 -13.85
C SER A 75 4.07 -11.06 -12.48
N CYS A 76 2.82 -11.31 -12.02
CA CYS A 76 2.57 -11.97 -10.73
C CYS A 76 2.99 -13.45 -10.75
N GLU A 77 2.74 -14.15 -11.86
CA GLU A 77 3.13 -15.56 -12.01
C GLU A 77 4.66 -15.69 -11.99
N ARG A 78 5.35 -14.84 -12.75
CA ARG A 78 6.81 -14.83 -12.82
C ARG A 78 7.45 -14.50 -11.47
N LEU A 79 6.91 -13.49 -10.76
CA LEU A 79 7.33 -13.18 -9.39
C LEU A 79 7.13 -14.36 -8.44
N SER A 80 6.02 -15.08 -8.57
CA SER A 80 5.73 -16.27 -7.77
C SER A 80 6.73 -17.40 -8.05
N ARG A 81 6.93 -17.74 -9.33
CA ARG A 81 7.87 -18.79 -9.73
C ARG A 81 9.29 -18.47 -9.30
N ALA A 82 9.76 -17.25 -9.55
CA ALA A 82 11.09 -16.81 -9.13
C ALA A 82 11.23 -16.82 -7.60
N GLY A 83 10.22 -16.35 -6.87
CA GLY A 83 10.20 -16.35 -5.41
C GLY A 83 10.31 -17.77 -4.83
N PHE A 84 9.52 -18.72 -5.35
CA PHE A 84 9.52 -20.09 -4.84
C PHE A 84 10.88 -20.79 -5.01
N LEU A 85 11.61 -20.50 -6.09
CA LEU A 85 12.95 -21.04 -6.30
C LEU A 85 13.97 -20.62 -5.22
N ILE A 86 13.71 -19.49 -4.55
CA ILE A 86 14.56 -18.97 -3.46
C ILE A 86 13.88 -19.04 -2.09
N GLY A 87 12.85 -19.88 -1.93
CA GLY A 87 12.15 -20.06 -0.65
C GLY A 87 11.38 -18.83 -0.19
N ARG A 88 10.90 -18.01 -1.12
CA ARG A 88 10.09 -16.80 -0.87
C ARG A 88 8.72 -16.92 -1.51
N THR A 89 7.76 -16.15 -0.99
CA THR A 89 6.41 -16.04 -1.54
C THR A 89 6.13 -14.58 -1.93
N PRO A 90 5.32 -14.30 -2.96
CA PRO A 90 4.93 -12.93 -3.30
C PRO A 90 4.32 -12.17 -2.13
N ILE A 91 3.50 -12.85 -1.33
CA ILE A 91 2.86 -12.26 -0.15
C ILE A 91 3.91 -11.88 0.90
N GLY A 92 4.87 -12.75 1.21
CA GLY A 92 5.93 -12.46 2.17
C GLY A 92 6.84 -11.33 1.70
N MET A 93 7.14 -11.25 0.40
CA MET A 93 7.91 -10.14 -0.16
C MET A 93 7.15 -8.81 -0.04
N ARG A 94 5.84 -8.79 -0.28
CA ARG A 94 5.00 -7.58 -0.13
C ARG A 94 4.85 -7.17 1.34
N CYS A 95 4.74 -8.12 2.26
CA CYS A 95 4.73 -7.83 3.69
C CYS A 95 6.07 -7.24 4.13
N TRP A 96 7.19 -7.77 3.62
CA TRP A 96 8.52 -7.21 3.88
C TRP A 96 8.63 -5.76 3.39
N ASP A 97 8.07 -5.43 2.21
CA ASP A 97 8.00 -4.05 1.73
C ASP A 97 7.18 -3.17 2.68
N GLY A 98 6.03 -3.68 3.15
CA GLY A 98 5.22 -3.04 4.18
C GLY A 98 6.03 -2.69 5.42
N SER A 99 6.82 -3.63 5.94
CA SER A 99 7.68 -3.39 7.12
C SER A 99 8.74 -2.31 6.85
N ARG A 100 9.32 -2.25 5.64
CA ARG A 100 10.27 -1.16 5.29
C ARG A 100 9.59 0.19 5.20
N ILE A 101 8.30 0.22 4.85
CA ILE A 101 7.50 1.44 4.82
C ILE A 101 7.18 1.90 6.24
N VAL A 102 6.90 0.98 7.17
CA VAL A 102 6.78 1.32 8.60
C VAL A 102 8.08 1.90 9.12
N ASP A 103 9.23 1.29 8.81
CA ASP A 103 10.54 1.85 9.19
C ASP A 103 10.72 3.28 8.67
N PHE A 104 10.31 3.55 7.42
CA PHE A 104 10.33 4.90 6.85
C PHE A 104 9.37 5.86 7.56
N LEU A 105 8.16 5.41 7.91
CA LEU A 105 7.17 6.23 8.61
C LEU A 105 7.65 6.64 10.01
N GLU A 106 8.37 5.76 10.71
CA GLU A 106 8.94 6.04 12.03
C GLU A 106 10.03 7.13 12.00
N THR A 107 10.61 7.43 10.83
CA THR A 107 11.58 8.53 10.68
C THR A 107 10.96 9.87 10.29
N GLN A 108 9.64 9.95 10.07
CA GLN A 108 8.98 11.19 9.67
C GLN A 108 8.49 11.98 10.88
N ASP A 109 8.79 13.28 10.93
CA ASP A 109 8.45 14.14 12.07
C ASP A 109 6.94 14.34 12.23
N GLU A 110 6.19 14.33 11.12
CA GLU A 110 4.74 14.47 11.08
C GLU A 110 3.98 13.20 11.43
N VAL A 111 4.66 12.06 11.57
CA VAL A 111 4.03 10.76 11.88
C VAL A 111 4.04 10.49 13.38
N ASP A 112 2.88 10.06 13.87
CA ASP A 112 2.75 9.44 15.18
C ASP A 112 3.06 7.94 15.05
N SER A 113 4.28 7.55 15.40
CA SER A 113 4.75 6.16 15.30
C SER A 113 4.03 5.19 16.23
N THR A 114 3.24 5.69 17.18
CA THR A 114 2.41 4.85 18.09
C THR A 114 1.01 4.59 17.54
N ARG A 115 0.69 5.09 16.34
CA ARG A 115 -0.61 4.95 15.70
C ARG A 115 -0.45 4.70 14.20
N ILE A 116 -0.04 3.49 13.85
CA ILE A 116 0.12 3.08 12.45
C ILE A 116 -0.89 1.99 12.11
N GLY A 117 -1.70 2.23 11.08
CA GLY A 117 -2.65 1.27 10.53
C GLY A 117 -2.22 0.72 9.17
N ALA A 118 -2.91 -0.30 8.71
CA ALA A 118 -2.81 -0.81 7.35
C ALA A 118 -4.21 -0.96 6.73
N ALA A 119 -4.32 -0.70 5.43
CA ALA A 119 -5.56 -0.83 4.68
C ALA A 119 -5.35 -1.48 3.32
N GLY A 120 -6.28 -2.32 2.89
CA GLY A 120 -6.16 -2.92 1.56
C GLY A 120 -7.41 -3.58 0.99
N LEU A 121 -7.54 -3.52 -0.33
CA LEU A 121 -8.66 -4.09 -1.06
C LEU A 121 -8.22 -5.22 -2.00
N SER A 122 -9.01 -6.30 -2.07
CA SER A 122 -8.74 -7.48 -2.92
C SER A 122 -7.35 -8.08 -2.61
N GLY A 123 -6.43 -8.16 -3.59
CA GLY A 123 -5.05 -8.60 -3.36
C GLY A 123 -4.30 -7.73 -2.33
N GLY A 124 -4.66 -6.45 -2.20
CA GLY A 124 -4.19 -5.58 -1.12
C GLY A 124 -4.76 -5.95 0.24
N GLY A 125 -6.00 -6.44 0.29
CA GLY A 125 -6.62 -6.96 1.51
C GLY A 125 -5.94 -8.25 1.98
N THR A 126 -5.56 -9.12 1.04
CA THR A 126 -4.70 -10.28 1.36
C THR A 126 -3.35 -9.82 1.92
N THR A 127 -2.67 -8.86 1.27
CA THR A 127 -1.43 -8.31 1.83
C THR A 127 -1.64 -7.74 3.23
N THR A 128 -2.70 -6.95 3.44
CA THR A 128 -3.02 -6.35 4.74
C THR A 128 -3.21 -7.42 5.81
N LEU A 129 -4.01 -8.46 5.53
CA LEU A 129 -4.24 -9.57 6.47
C LEU A 129 -2.96 -10.28 6.91
N PHE A 130 -2.07 -10.61 5.96
CA PHE A 130 -0.82 -11.30 6.30
C PHE A 130 0.20 -10.35 6.94
N PHE A 131 0.23 -9.10 6.49
CA PHE A 131 1.15 -8.09 7.00
C PHE A 131 0.86 -7.77 8.46
N THR A 132 -0.39 -7.48 8.81
CA THR A 132 -0.76 -7.15 10.20
C THR A 132 -0.64 -8.35 11.14
N ALA A 133 -0.63 -9.58 10.61
CA ALA A 133 -0.36 -10.77 11.42
C ALA A 133 1.12 -10.94 11.80
N ILE A 134 2.05 -10.26 11.11
CA ILE A 134 3.50 -10.40 11.35
C ILE A 134 4.20 -9.09 11.72
N GLU A 135 3.53 -7.96 11.58
CA GLU A 135 4.04 -6.63 11.88
C GLU A 135 3.37 -6.09 13.14
N ASP A 136 4.04 -6.28 14.29
CA ASP A 136 3.52 -5.92 15.62
C ASP A 136 3.33 -4.40 15.81
N ARG A 137 3.89 -3.58 14.93
CA ARG A 137 3.74 -2.11 14.94
C ARG A 137 2.42 -1.61 14.32
N ILE A 138 1.57 -2.50 13.81
CA ILE A 138 0.28 -2.13 13.23
C ILE A 138 -0.85 -2.26 14.25
N ASP A 139 -1.49 -1.14 14.58
CA ASP A 139 -2.57 -1.07 15.58
C ASP A 139 -3.96 -1.35 15.01
N LEU A 140 -4.12 -1.24 13.69
CA LEU A 140 -5.41 -1.34 12.99
C LEU A 140 -5.27 -1.92 11.58
N ALA A 141 -6.19 -2.79 11.19
CA ALA A 141 -6.33 -3.32 9.84
C ALA A 141 -7.71 -2.99 9.26
N LEU A 142 -7.77 -2.50 8.02
CA LEU A 142 -8.99 -2.12 7.29
C LEU A 142 -9.09 -2.78 5.91
#